data_AF-A0A9X2F1G0-F1
#
_entry.id   AF-A0A9X2F1G0-F1
#
_cell.length_a   1.000
_cell.length_b   1.000
_cell.length_c   1.000
_cell.angle_alpha   90.00
_cell.angle_beta   90.00
_cell.angle_gamma   90.00
#
_symmetry.space_group_name_H-M   'P 1'
#
loop_
_entity.id
_entity.type
_entity.pdbx_description
1 polymer ?
#
loop_
_entity_poly.entity_id
_entity_poly.type
_entity_poly.pdbx_seq_one_letter_code
_entity_poly.pdbx_strand_id
1 'polypeptide(L)'
;MKIKENKIKSGARSVKYGEWFKRAVVAEYEKGILNKDQIQLKYGIGGNSRVLEWCRKYGKLHYPEQGSTGRPMKDPQKQRIKELEQQLKEAKLQLLAYEKLISIAE
;
A
#
# COMPACT_ATOMS: atom_id res chain seq x y z
N MET A 1 -2.08 37.53 -18.02
CA MET A 1 -2.41 36.65 -19.17
C MET A 1 -2.42 35.20 -18.68
N LYS A 2 -3.59 34.55 -18.62
CA LYS A 2 -3.71 33.13 -18.20
C LYS A 2 -3.72 32.27 -19.46
N ILE A 3 -2.59 31.62 -19.75
CA ILE A 3 -2.47 30.67 -20.85
C ILE A 3 -3.28 29.44 -20.47
N LYS A 4 -4.41 29.22 -21.14
CA LYS A 4 -5.24 28.03 -20.96
C LYS A 4 -4.55 26.86 -21.68
N GLU A 5 -3.93 25.97 -20.91
CA GLU A 5 -3.40 24.71 -21.45
C GLU A 5 -4.56 23.83 -21.93
N ASN A 6 -4.61 23.67 -23.25
CA ASN A 6 -5.64 22.94 -23.97
C ASN A 6 -5.32 21.44 -23.89
N LYS A 7 -5.89 20.71 -22.92
CA LYS A 7 -5.73 19.26 -22.81
C LYS A 7 -6.55 18.55 -23.89
N ILE A 8 -5.90 18.22 -25.00
CA ILE A 8 -6.42 17.38 -26.07
C ILE A 8 -6.72 15.99 -25.48
N LYS A 9 -8.00 15.67 -25.26
CA LYS A 9 -8.44 14.31 -24.90
C LYS A 9 -8.44 13.46 -26.17
N SER A 10 -7.35 12.75 -26.43
CA SER A 10 -7.27 11.79 -27.54
C SER A 10 -7.83 10.43 -27.13
N GLY A 11 -8.77 9.92 -27.93
CA GLY A 11 -9.34 8.58 -27.79
C GLY A 11 -8.25 7.50 -27.77
N ALA A 12 -8.47 6.48 -26.95
CA ALA A 12 -7.49 5.47 -26.54
C ALA A 12 -7.01 4.60 -27.71
N ARG A 13 -6.02 5.07 -28.47
CA ARG A 13 -5.13 4.17 -29.21
C ARG A 13 -4.15 3.55 -28.22
N SER A 14 -4.12 2.23 -28.16
CA SER A 14 -3.19 1.47 -27.32
C SER A 14 -1.77 1.56 -27.90
N VAL A 15 -1.08 2.68 -27.63
CA VAL A 15 0.33 2.84 -28.01
C VAL A 15 1.17 1.84 -27.19
N LYS A 16 1.70 0.82 -27.86
CA LYS A 16 2.64 -0.15 -27.27
C LYS A 16 4.04 0.46 -27.26
N TYR A 17 4.64 0.51 -26.08
CA TYR A 17 6.04 0.92 -25.91
C TYR A 17 6.92 -0.32 -25.73
N GLY A 18 8.07 -0.36 -26.41
CA GLY A 18 9.07 -1.40 -26.23
C GLY A 18 9.63 -1.42 -24.81
N GLU A 19 10.10 -2.58 -24.35
CA GLU A 19 10.58 -2.74 -22.97
C GLU A 19 11.83 -1.92 -22.69
N TRP A 20 12.79 -1.90 -23.62
CA TRP A 20 14.00 -1.09 -23.53
C TRP A 20 13.68 0.39 -23.29
N PHE A 21 12.71 0.92 -24.03
CA PHE A 21 12.27 2.31 -23.88
C PHE A 21 11.69 2.58 -22.49
N LYS A 22 10.84 1.68 -21.97
CA LYS A 22 10.29 1.81 -20.62
C LYS A 22 11.38 1.84 -19.55
N ARG A 23 12.38 0.95 -19.66
CA ARG A 23 13.53 0.91 -18.74
C ARG A 23 14.37 2.19 -18.83
N ALA A 24 14.61 2.72 -20.04
CA ALA A 24 15.33 3.97 -20.23
C ALA A 24 14.62 5.17 -19.58
N VAL A 25 13.29 5.26 -19.75
CA VAL A 25 12.46 6.29 -19.13
C VAL A 25 12.50 6.18 -17.59
N VAL A 26 12.41 4.97 -17.05
CA VAL A 26 12.50 4.74 -15.60
C VAL A 26 13.89 5.12 -15.08
N ALA A 27 14.96 4.78 -15.78
CA ALA A 27 16.31 5.16 -15.38
C ALA A 27 16.54 6.68 -15.41
N GLU A 28 15.94 7.42 -16.36
CA GLU A 28 15.94 8.89 -16.31
C GLU A 28 15.11 9.44 -15.15
N TYR A 29 13.97 8.83 -14.84
CA TYR A 29 13.12 9.23 -13.72
C TYR A 29 13.82 9.01 -12.37
N GLU A 30 14.50 7.87 -12.20
CA GLU A 30 15.26 7.54 -10.98
C GLU A 30 16.46 8.46 -10.74
N LYS A 31 17.02 9.05 -11.80
CA LYS A 31 18.06 10.08 -11.66
C LYS A 31 17.53 11.37 -11.02
N GLY A 32 16.21 11.58 -10.99
CA GLY A 32 15.58 12.73 -10.33
C GLY A 32 15.78 14.08 -11.04
N ILE A 33 16.37 14.09 -12.24
CA ILE A 33 16.67 15.31 -13.01
C ILE A 33 15.38 15.91 -13.60
N LEU A 34 14.43 15.06 -13.97
CA LEU A 34 13.19 15.45 -14.63
C LEU A 34 11.98 14.95 -13.84
N ASN A 35 10.99 15.81 -13.67
CA ASN A 35 9.73 15.43 -13.08
C ASN A 35 8.91 14.55 -14.06
N LYS A 36 7.94 13.79 -13.55
CA LYS A 36 7.10 12.89 -14.36
C LYS A 36 6.42 13.62 -15.53
N ASP A 37 5.97 14.86 -15.29
CA ASP A 37 5.24 15.65 -16.28
C ASP A 37 6.19 16.14 -17.39
N GLN A 38 7.43 16.47 -17.03
CA GLN A 38 8.48 16.85 -17.99
C GLN A 38 8.91 15.65 -18.85
N ILE A 39 9.03 14.46 -18.25
CA ILE A 39 9.33 13.21 -18.97
C ILE A 39 8.19 12.86 -19.95
N GLN A 40 6.94 13.03 -19.53
CA GLN A 40 5.79 12.81 -20.41
C GLN A 40 5.82 13.75 -21.61
N LEU A 41 6.13 15.03 -21.39
CA LEU A 41 6.26 16.01 -22.46
C LEU A 41 7.44 15.69 -23.40
N LYS A 42 8.62 15.38 -22.84
CA LYS A 42 9.86 15.08 -23.59
C LYS A 42 9.68 13.88 -24.53
N TYR A 43 8.98 12.84 -24.07
CA TYR A 43 8.81 11.59 -24.80
C TYR A 43 7.44 11.42 -25.47
N GLY A 44 6.54 12.41 -25.35
CA GLY A 44 5.18 12.31 -25.88
C GLY A 44 4.37 11.16 -25.27
N ILE A 45 4.60 10.83 -23.99
CA ILE A 45 3.92 9.73 -23.32
C ILE A 45 2.55 10.20 -22.86
N GLY A 46 1.50 9.56 -23.39
CA GLY A 46 0.14 9.81 -22.96
C GLY A 46 -0.21 9.12 -21.64
N GLY A 47 -0.96 9.81 -20.78
CA GLY A 47 -1.54 9.26 -19.55
C GLY A 47 -0.69 9.47 -18.30
N ASN A 48 -1.27 10.13 -17.30
CA ASN A 48 -0.58 10.56 -16.09
C ASN A 48 0.00 9.41 -15.25
N SER A 49 -0.57 8.21 -15.35
CA SER A 49 -0.15 7.03 -14.57
C SER A 49 0.97 6.23 -15.24
N ARG A 50 1.19 6.39 -16.55
CA ARG A 50 1.99 5.46 -17.37
C ARG A 50 3.43 5.34 -16.88
N VAL A 51 4.05 6.48 -16.59
CA VAL A 51 5.43 6.56 -16.08
C VAL A 51 5.51 5.93 -14.68
N LEU A 52 4.54 6.19 -13.81
CA LEU A 52 4.49 5.61 -12.46
C LEU A 52 4.29 4.09 -12.50
N GLU A 53 3.47 3.58 -13.41
CA GLU A 53 3.28 2.14 -13.62
C GLU A 53 4.59 1.47 -14.08
N TRP A 54 5.36 2.12 -14.95
CA TRP A 54 6.68 1.61 -15.34
C TRP A 54 7.67 1.65 -14.19
N CYS A 55 7.64 2.70 -13.38
CA CYS A 55 8.49 2.79 -12.19
C CYS A 55 8.16 1.69 -11.16
N ARG A 56 6.89 1.34 -10.98
CA ARG A 56 6.49 0.21 -10.12
C ARG A 56 6.97 -1.14 -10.63
N LYS A 57 7.05 -1.31 -11.95
CA LYS A 57 7.43 -2.59 -12.58
C LYS A 57 8.94 -2.76 -12.79
N TYR A 58 9.63 -1.67 -13.14
CA TYR A 58 11.04 -1.69 -13.56
C TYR A 58 11.96 -0.84 -12.67
N GLY A 59 11.39 -0.09 -11.72
CA GLY A 59 12.17 0.71 -10.78
C GLY A 59 12.78 -0.14 -9.68
N LYS A 60 13.87 0.37 -9.11
CA LYS A 60 14.58 -0.21 -7.95
C LYS A 60 13.95 0.21 -6.64
N LEU A 61 13.15 1.27 -6.65
CA LEU A 61 12.48 1.76 -5.46
C LEU A 61 11.36 0.81 -5.04
N HIS A 62 11.37 0.37 -3.79
CA HIS A 62 10.32 -0.45 -3.22
C HIS A 62 9.05 0.39 -3.05
N TYR A 63 8.20 0.43 -4.08
CA TYR A 63 6.86 1.00 -3.95
C TYR A 63 6.08 0.09 -3.02
N PRO A 64 5.49 0.62 -1.93
CA PRO A 64 4.63 -0.20 -1.09
C PRO A 64 3.54 -0.78 -1.99
N GLU A 65 3.46 -2.11 -2.08
CA GLU A 65 2.30 -2.74 -2.67
C GLU A 65 1.09 -2.17 -1.95
N GLN A 66 0.14 -1.66 -2.72
CA GLN A 66 -1.16 -1.28 -2.19
C GLN A 66 -1.76 -2.59 -1.67
N GLY A 67 -1.48 -2.89 -0.39
CA GLY A 67 -1.94 -4.10 0.27
C GLY A 67 -3.42 -4.20 -0.02
N SER A 68 -3.80 -5.36 -0.57
CA SER A 68 -5.16 -5.80 -0.85
C SER A 68 -6.20 -4.89 -0.22
N THR A 69 -7.02 -4.21 -1.03
CA THR A 69 -8.26 -3.53 -0.61
C THR A 69 -9.31 -4.52 -0.06
N GLY A 70 -8.88 -5.65 0.50
CA GLY A 70 -9.67 -6.53 1.34
C GLY A 70 -9.61 -6.09 2.80
N ARG A 71 -10.67 -6.42 3.53
CA ARG A 71 -10.76 -6.26 5.00
C ARG A 71 -9.42 -6.67 5.65
N PRO A 72 -8.82 -5.85 6.52
CA PRO A 72 -7.55 -6.18 7.14
C PRO A 72 -7.66 -7.58 7.75
N MET A 73 -6.83 -8.50 7.25
CA MET A 73 -6.80 -9.87 7.72
C MET A 73 -6.53 -9.81 9.23
N LYS A 74 -7.41 -10.43 10.01
CA LYS A 74 -7.46 -10.26 11.45
C LYS A 74 -6.20 -10.87 12.04
N ASP A 75 -5.26 -10.01 12.41
CA ASP A 75 -3.92 -10.35 12.88
C ASP A 75 -3.96 -11.56 13.83
N PRO A 76 -3.33 -12.69 13.48
CA PRO A 76 -3.34 -13.91 14.30
C PRO A 76 -2.84 -13.66 15.73
N GLN A 77 -1.92 -12.71 15.93
CA GLN A 77 -1.40 -12.36 17.25
C GLN A 77 -2.47 -11.71 18.12
N LYS A 78 -3.31 -10.83 17.52
CA LYS A 78 -4.43 -10.20 18.24
C LYS A 78 -5.50 -11.20 18.65
N GLN A 79 -5.72 -12.25 17.84
CA GLN A 79 -6.63 -13.33 18.20
C GLN A 79 -6.10 -14.12 19.40
N ARG A 80 -4.81 -14.45 19.37
CA ARG A 80 -4.15 -15.17 20.47
C ARG A 80 -4.17 -14.37 21.77
N ILE A 81 -3.92 -13.05 21.72
CA ILE A 81 -4.00 -12.16 22.88
C ILE A 81 -5.41 -12.21 23.49
N LYS A 82 -6.46 -12.08 22.66
CA LYS A 82 -7.84 -12.09 23.13
C LYS A 82 -8.22 -13.40 23.82
N GLU A 83 -7.78 -14.53 23.26
CA GLU A 83 -8.04 -15.86 23.85
C GLU A 83 -7.34 -16.00 25.21
N LEU A 84 -6.08 -15.57 25.32
CA LEU A 84 -5.32 -15.59 26.57
C LEU A 84 -5.95 -14.67 27.63
N GLU A 85 -6.39 -13.47 27.26
CA GLU A 85 -7.10 -12.54 28.17
C GLU A 85 -8.36 -13.17 28.75
N GLN A 86 -9.09 -13.95 27.94
CA GLN A 86 -10.30 -14.63 28.39
C GLN A 86 -9.99 -15.76 29.38
N GLN A 87 -8.97 -16.59 29.10
CA GLN A 87 -8.51 -17.63 30.02
C GLN A 87 -8.05 -17.04 31.37
N LEU A 88 -7.34 -15.92 31.32
CA LEU A 88 -6.83 -15.24 32.52
C LEU A 88 -7.99 -14.70 33.37
N LYS A 89 -9.04 -14.16 32.73
CA LYS A 89 -10.24 -13.69 33.42
C LYS A 89 -10.98 -14.83 34.13
N GLU A 90 -11.12 -15.97 33.46
CA GLU A 90 -11.80 -17.14 34.02
C GLU A 90 -11.02 -17.74 35.20
N ALA A 91 -9.70 -17.88 35.07
CA ALA A 91 -8.83 -18.33 36.15
C ALA A 91 -8.90 -17.41 37.38
N LYS A 92 -8.88 -16.09 37.17
CA LYS A 92 -9.07 -15.10 38.25
C LYS A 92 -10.42 -15.23 38.95
N LEU A 93 -11.49 -15.48 38.19
CA LEU A 93 -12.82 -15.66 38.76
C LEU A 93 -12.89 -16.92 39.63
N GLN A 94 -12.29 -18.02 39.17
CA GLN A 94 -12.21 -19.25 39.95
C GLN A 94 -11.42 -19.05 41.26
N LEU A 95 -10.26 -18.38 41.20
CA LEU A 95 -9.49 -18.06 42.40
C LEU A 95 -10.30 -17.24 43.42
N LEU A 96 -11.00 -16.20 42.96
CA LEU A 96 -11.87 -15.39 43.83
C LEU A 96 -13.01 -16.21 44.44
N ALA A 97 -13.55 -17.18 43.72
CA ALA A 97 -14.56 -18.09 44.25
C ALA A 97 -13.98 -18.99 45.35
N TYR A 98 -12.79 -19.59 45.12
CA TYR A 98 -12.12 -20.41 46.12
C TYR A 98 -11.73 -19.62 47.38
N GLU A 99 -11.21 -18.41 47.21
CA GLU A 99 -10.84 -17.52 48.32
C GLU A 99 -12.06 -17.21 49.21
N LYS A 100 -13.22 -16.93 48.60
CA LYS A 100 -14.48 -16.73 49.34
C LYS A 100 -14.94 -17.99 50.08
N LEU A 101 -14.79 -19.16 49.48
CA LEU A 101 -15.16 -20.43 50.13
C LEU A 101 -14.29 -20.70 51.36
N ILE A 102 -12.99 -20.42 51.26
CA ILE A 102 -12.05 -20.55 52.39
C ILE A 102 -12.44 -19.58 53.51
N SER A 103 -12.73 -18.31 53.18
CA SER A 103 -13.14 -17.30 54.17
C SER A 103 -14.48 -17.60 54.87
N ILE A 104 -15.35 -18.43 54.29
CA ILE A 104 -16.60 -18.86 54.94
C ILE A 104 -16.35 -20.09 55.85
N ALA A 105 -15.29 -20.85 55.57
CA ALA A 105 -14.95 -22.07 56.30
C ALA A 105 -14.04 -21.82 57.52
N GLU A 106 -13.34 -20.68 57.58
CA GLU A 106 -12.69 -20.14 58.79
C GLU A 106 -13.70 -19.47 59.74
#